data_AF-A0A1S2RAP2-F1
#
_entry.id   AF-A0A1S2RAP2-F1
#
_cell.length_a   1.000
_cell.length_b   1.000
_cell.length_c   1.000
_cell.angle_alpha   90.00
_cell.angle_beta   90.00
_cell.angle_gamma   90.00
#
_symmetry.space_group_name_H-M   'P 1'
#
loop_
_entity.id
_entity.type
_entity.pdbx_description
1 polymer ?
#
loop_
_entity_poly.entity_id
_entity_poly.type
_entity_poly.pdbx_seq_one_letter_code
_entity_poly.pdbx_strand_id
1 'polypeptide(L)'
;MIEVQPYNQEAEEAFVGAFFLDAELINECTVRPEQLFTKNLRLIYSAIRSLNEKGIPVDIVSLIEELSADNLVRVGGVHYISQLAGSVPTTANFHFYEKMVKEYDQKRKWGETECRKNLICP
;
A
#
# COMPACT_ATOMS: atom_id res chain seq x y z
N MET A 1 28.02 5.09 -2.16
CA MET A 1 26.83 5.11 -3.04
C MET A 1 25.63 4.90 -2.15
N ILE A 2 24.80 5.93 -1.93
CA ILE A 2 23.53 5.73 -1.25
C ILE A 2 22.59 5.16 -2.31
N GLU A 3 22.22 3.89 -2.19
CA GLU A 3 21.10 3.35 -2.96
C GLU A 3 19.86 4.14 -2.57
N VAL A 4 19.43 5.06 -3.44
CA VAL A 4 18.14 5.71 -3.29
C VAL A 4 17.10 4.64 -3.56
N GLN A 5 16.50 4.08 -2.51
CA GLN A 5 15.44 3.11 -2.66
C GLN A 5 14.30 3.72 -3.49
N PRO A 6 13.75 3.00 -4.48
CA PRO A 6 12.70 3.52 -5.37
C PRO A 6 11.32 3.61 -4.68
N TYR A 7 11.27 3.43 -3.37
CA TYR A 7 10.09 3.41 -2.53
C TYR A 7 10.50 3.74 -1.08
N ASN A 8 9.50 4.00 -0.24
CA ASN A 8 9.67 4.13 1.20
C ASN A 8 8.69 3.15 1.87
N GLN A 9 9.24 2.13 2.52
CA GLN A 9 8.44 1.04 3.07
C GLN A 9 7.58 1.53 4.22
N GLU A 10 8.15 2.33 5.13
CA GLU A 10 7.47 2.86 6.31
C GLU A 10 6.27 3.72 5.91
N ALA A 11 6.38 4.47 4.81
CA ALA A 11 5.29 5.27 4.25
C ALA A 11 4.18 4.41 3.67
N GLU A 12 4.52 3.35 2.94
CA GLU A 12 3.52 2.43 2.39
C GLU A 12 2.80 1.68 3.52
N GLU A 13 3.54 1.23 4.55
CA GLU A 13 2.96 0.56 5.71
C GLU A 13 2.09 1.50 6.54
N ALA A 14 2.52 2.75 6.75
CA ALA A 14 1.72 3.76 7.44
C ALA A 14 0.46 4.15 6.64
N PHE A 15 0.60 4.27 5.31
CA PHE A 15 -0.50 4.56 4.41
C PHE A 15 -1.57 3.47 4.46
N VAL A 16 -1.17 2.18 4.34
CA VAL A 16 -2.13 1.07 4.41
C VAL A 16 -2.66 0.87 5.82
N GLY A 17 -1.81 1.03 6.84
CA GLY A 17 -2.18 0.95 8.25
C GLY A 17 -3.28 1.93 8.65
N ALA A 18 -3.28 3.13 8.07
CA ALA A 18 -4.27 4.16 8.37
C ALA A 18 -5.72 3.71 8.09
N PHE A 19 -5.94 2.83 7.12
CA PHE A 19 -7.29 2.33 6.79
C PHE A 19 -7.87 1.40 7.84
N PHE A 20 -7.04 0.80 8.70
CA PHE A 20 -7.54 0.04 9.86
C PHE A 20 -8.03 0.95 11.00
N LEU A 21 -7.55 2.20 11.04
CA LEU A 21 -8.01 3.20 12.00
C LEU A 21 -9.24 3.95 11.49
N ASP A 22 -9.23 4.31 10.21
CA ASP A 22 -10.30 5.05 9.56
C ASP A 22 -10.44 4.59 8.10
N ALA A 23 -11.48 3.77 7.85
CA ALA A 23 -11.78 3.26 6.52
C ALA A 23 -12.40 4.34 5.60
N GLU A 24 -12.95 5.44 6.14
CA GLU A 24 -13.58 6.50 5.34
C GLU A 24 -12.55 7.23 4.48
N LEU A 25 -11.27 7.20 4.87
CA LEU A 25 -10.13 7.71 4.11
C LEU A 25 -10.04 7.11 2.69
N ILE A 26 -10.62 5.93 2.45
CA ILE A 26 -10.66 5.31 1.11
C ILE A 26 -11.42 6.20 0.12
N ASN A 27 -12.43 6.94 0.59
CA ASN A 27 -13.30 7.74 -0.26
C ASN A 27 -12.60 9.00 -0.80
N GLU A 28 -11.65 9.54 -0.05
CA GLU A 28 -10.82 10.68 -0.45
C GLU A 28 -9.49 10.26 -1.08
N CYS A 29 -9.06 9.02 -0.86
CA CYS A 29 -7.82 8.49 -1.40
C CYS A 29 -7.90 8.27 -2.92
N THR A 30 -6.86 8.72 -3.64
CA THR A 30 -6.76 8.54 -5.09
C THR A 30 -5.70 7.51 -5.51
N VAL A 31 -4.95 6.97 -4.54
CA VAL A 31 -3.91 5.96 -4.77
C VAL A 31 -4.54 4.63 -5.14
N ARG A 32 -4.06 4.03 -6.23
CA ARG A 32 -4.43 2.68 -6.65
C ARG A 32 -3.44 1.64 -6.11
N PRO A 33 -3.86 0.38 -5.86
CA PRO A 33 -2.97 -0.68 -5.38
C PRO A 33 -1.70 -0.86 -6.20
N GLU A 34 -1.75 -0.65 -7.51
CA GLU A 34 -0.59 -0.82 -8.40
C GLU A 34 0.51 0.23 -8.15
N GLN A 35 0.19 1.33 -7.47
CA GLN A 35 1.12 2.40 -7.14
C GLN A 35 1.93 2.14 -5.85
N LEU A 36 1.57 1.13 -5.06
CA LEU A 36 2.44 0.68 -3.98
C LEU A 36 3.56 -0.18 -4.56
N PHE A 37 4.78 -0.02 -4.10
CA PHE A 37 5.90 -0.85 -4.56
C PHE A 37 5.78 -2.27 -3.99
N THR A 38 5.45 -2.38 -2.71
CA THR A 38 5.45 -3.65 -1.97
C THR A 38 4.26 -4.51 -2.35
N LYS A 39 4.51 -5.67 -2.99
CA LYS A 39 3.45 -6.58 -3.48
C LYS A 39 2.47 -7.01 -2.38
N ASN A 40 2.96 -7.25 -1.17
CA ASN A 40 2.13 -7.65 -0.04
C ASN A 40 1.14 -6.53 0.35
N LEU A 41 1.62 -5.29 0.40
CA LEU A 41 0.77 -4.13 0.66
C LEU A 41 -0.24 -3.87 -0.48
N ARG A 42 0.12 -4.17 -1.74
CA ARG A 42 -0.85 -4.13 -2.86
C ARG A 42 -2.02 -5.08 -2.62
N LEU A 43 -1.73 -6.31 -2.22
CA LEU A 43 -2.75 -7.34 -1.96
C LEU A 43 -3.65 -6.92 -0.80
N ILE A 44 -3.05 -6.46 0.30
CA ILE A 44 -3.80 -5.99 1.48
C ILE A 44 -4.68 -4.80 1.10
N TYR A 45 -4.12 -3.78 0.45
CA TYR A 45 -4.88 -2.58 0.09
C TYR A 45 -5.98 -2.90 -0.93
N SER A 46 -5.75 -3.82 -1.88
CA SER A 46 -6.79 -4.28 -2.79
C SER A 46 -7.95 -4.96 -2.05
N ALA A 47 -7.65 -5.77 -1.03
CA ALA A 47 -8.68 -6.43 -0.22
C ALA A 47 -9.46 -5.41 0.64
N ILE A 48 -8.76 -4.45 1.25
CA ILE A 48 -9.37 -3.32 1.98
C ILE A 48 -10.37 -2.57 1.09
N ARG A 49 -9.99 -2.25 -0.16
CA ARG A 49 -10.90 -1.59 -1.11
C ARG A 49 -12.10 -2.46 -1.46
N SER A 50 -11.91 -3.77 -1.63
CA SER A 50 -13.02 -4.69 -1.91
C SER A 50 -14.01 -4.78 -0.75
N LEU A 51 -13.52 -4.81 0.50
CA LEU A 51 -14.38 -4.74 1.69
C LEU A 51 -15.22 -3.47 1.72
N ASN A 52 -14.57 -2.31 1.46
CA ASN A 52 -15.26 -1.02 1.40
C ASN A 52 -16.33 -0.99 0.30
N GLU A 53 -16.04 -1.53 -0.89
CA GLU A 53 -17.01 -1.66 -1.99
C GLU A 53 -18.21 -2.56 -1.63
N LYS A 54 -17.99 -3.59 -0.80
CA LYS A 54 -19.05 -4.47 -0.29
C LYS A 54 -19.81 -3.88 0.90
N GLY A 55 -19.38 -2.72 1.42
CA GLY A 55 -19.92 -2.13 2.65
C GLY A 55 -19.61 -2.94 3.90
N ILE A 56 -18.55 -3.76 3.87
CA ILE A 56 -18.09 -4.56 5.01
C ILE A 56 -17.06 -3.72 5.79
N PRO A 57 -17.17 -3.63 7.13
CA PRO A 57 -16.19 -2.95 7.96
C PRO A 57 -14.77 -3.49 7.72
N VAL A 58 -13.79 -2.59 7.65
CA VAL A 58 -12.38 -2.95 7.47
C VAL A 58 -11.76 -3.20 8.84
N ASP A 59 -11.52 -4.47 9.16
CA ASP A 59 -10.82 -4.91 10.35
C ASP A 59 -9.96 -6.14 10.05
N ILE A 60 -9.19 -6.63 11.03
CA ILE A 60 -8.26 -7.75 10.83
C ILE A 60 -9.02 -9.03 10.43
N VAL A 61 -10.17 -9.29 11.05
CA VAL A 61 -10.95 -10.51 10.80
C VAL A 61 -11.56 -10.45 9.41
N SER A 62 -12.23 -9.33 9.07
CA SER A 62 -12.84 -9.17 7.75
C SER A 62 -11.80 -9.21 6.63
N LEU A 63 -10.60 -8.67 6.85
CA LEU A 63 -9.49 -8.74 5.90
C LEU A 63 -8.97 -10.17 5.72
N ILE A 64 -8.87 -10.95 6.78
CA ILE A 64 -8.47 -12.37 6.70
C ILE A 64 -9.50 -13.17 5.91
N GLU A 65 -10.79 -12.89 6.10
CA GLU A 65 -11.87 -13.55 5.34
C GLU A 65 -11.90 -13.14 3.87
N GLU A 66 -11.57 -11.88 3.56
CA GLU A 66 -11.48 -11.38 2.18
C GLU A 66 -10.28 -11.95 1.43
N LEU A 67 -9.17 -12.19 2.13
CA LEU A 67 -7.97 -12.77 1.55
C LEU A 67 -8.14 -14.29 1.35
N SER A 68 -7.77 -14.79 0.18
CA SER A 68 -7.63 -16.25 -0.01
C SER A 68 -6.54 -16.81 0.90
N ALA A 69 -6.63 -18.10 1.24
CA ALA A 69 -5.62 -18.77 2.07
C ALA A 69 -4.19 -18.60 1.51
N ASP A 70 -4.02 -18.70 0.19
CA ASP A 70 -2.74 -18.47 -0.47
C ASP A 70 -2.26 -17.03 -0.34
N ASN A 71 -3.17 -16.05 -0.51
CA ASN A 71 -2.82 -14.65 -0.37
C ASN A 71 -2.47 -14.28 1.08
N LEU A 72 -3.18 -14.85 2.06
CA LEU A 72 -2.88 -14.67 3.48
C LEU A 72 -1.46 -15.15 3.80
N VAL A 73 -1.04 -16.30 3.27
CA VAL A 73 0.34 -16.79 3.42
C VAL A 73 1.32 -15.84 2.73
N ARG A 74 1.02 -15.39 1.51
CA ARG A 74 1.91 -14.49 0.73
C ARG A 74 2.14 -13.15 1.40
N VAL A 75 1.14 -12.59 2.07
CA VAL A 75 1.28 -11.30 2.76
C VAL A 75 2.09 -11.40 4.05
N GLY A 76 2.35 -12.61 4.58
CA GLY A 76 3.07 -12.82 5.85
C GLY A 76 2.16 -13.30 6.99
N GLY A 77 0.91 -13.66 6.68
CA GLY A 77 -0.05 -14.18 7.63
C GLY A 77 -0.67 -13.13 8.55
N VAL A 78 -1.44 -13.61 9.52
CA VAL A 78 -2.18 -12.79 10.50
C VAL A 78 -1.25 -11.88 11.31
N HIS A 79 -0.03 -12.35 11.60
CA HIS A 79 0.96 -11.57 12.35
C HIS A 79 1.33 -10.27 11.64
N TYR A 80 1.63 -10.33 10.34
CA TYR A 80 2.00 -9.15 9.56
C TYR A 80 0.84 -8.16 9.46
N ILE A 81 -0.39 -8.65 9.25
CA ILE A 81 -1.60 -7.79 9.23
C ILE A 81 -1.78 -7.08 10.57
N SER A 82 -1.57 -7.79 11.68
CA SER A 82 -1.68 -7.21 13.02
C SER A 82 -0.61 -6.14 13.28
N GLN A 83 0.63 -6.37 12.82
CA GLN A 83 1.69 -5.36 12.88
C GLN A 83 1.35 -4.13 12.04
N LEU A 84 0.79 -4.34 10.85
CA LEU A 84 0.39 -3.27 9.94
C LEU A 84 -0.74 -2.41 10.52
N ALA A 85 -1.73 -3.03 11.16
CA ALA A 85 -2.80 -2.30 11.85
C ALA A 85 -2.26 -1.45 13.03
N GLY A 86 -1.14 -1.87 13.63
CA GLY A 86 -0.44 -1.13 14.68
C GLY A 86 0.67 -0.20 14.18
N SER A 87 0.88 -0.06 12.87
CA SER A 87 2.02 0.69 12.31
C SER A 87 1.86 2.21 12.48
N VAL A 88 0.63 2.69 12.61
CA VAL A 88 0.29 4.09 12.76
C VAL A 88 -0.53 4.34 14.02
N PRO A 89 -0.17 5.36 14.83
CA PRO A 89 -0.95 5.74 16.01
C PRO A 89 -2.10 6.70 15.68
N THR A 90 -2.09 7.33 14.50
CA THR A 90 -3.10 8.33 14.10
C THR A 90 -3.17 8.46 12.57
N THR A 91 -4.35 8.83 12.07
CA THR A 91 -4.63 9.13 10.66
C THR A 91 -4.33 10.58 10.29
N ALA A 92 -3.95 11.45 11.24
CA ALA A 92 -3.69 12.87 10.99
C ALA A 92 -2.64 13.13 9.89
N ASN A 93 -1.71 12.21 9.68
CA ASN A 93 -0.66 12.30 8.67
C ASN A 93 -0.97 11.50 7.39
N PHE A 94 -2.19 11.01 7.21
CA PHE A 94 -2.56 10.13 6.09
C PHE A 94 -2.18 10.74 4.73
N HIS A 95 -2.59 11.99 4.46
CA HIS A 95 -2.26 12.67 3.19
C HIS A 95 -0.76 12.88 2.97
N PHE A 96 0.02 12.98 4.05
CA PHE A 96 1.48 13.06 3.94
C PHE A 96 2.04 11.73 3.41
N TYR A 97 1.61 10.59 3.96
CA TYR A 97 2.00 9.26 3.47
C TYR A 97 1.48 9.01 2.05
N GLU A 98 0.21 9.36 1.77
CA GLU A 98 -0.39 9.27 0.44
C GLU A 98 0.44 10.02 -0.61
N LYS A 99 0.87 11.24 -0.28
CA LYS A 99 1.73 12.06 -1.15
C LYS A 99 3.06 11.37 -1.41
N MET A 100 3.72 10.83 -0.38
CA MET A 100 5.00 10.13 -0.58
C MET A 100 4.85 8.90 -1.48
N VAL A 101 3.80 8.10 -1.30
CA VAL A 101 3.52 6.94 -2.17
C VAL A 101 3.41 7.38 -3.64
N LYS A 102 2.66 8.45 -3.92
CA LYS A 102 2.52 9.00 -5.28
C LYS A 102 3.85 9.51 -5.84
N GLU A 103 4.65 10.20 -5.03
CA GLU A 103 5.96 10.72 -5.47
C GLU A 103 6.92 9.58 -5.85
N TYR A 104 6.97 8.50 -5.05
CA TYR A 104 7.78 7.33 -5.38
C TYR A 104 7.25 6.62 -6.64
N ASP A 105 5.93 6.51 -6.81
CA ASP A 105 5.33 5.97 -8.04
C ASP A 105 5.70 6.77 -9.29
N GLN A 106 5.67 8.10 -9.20
CA GLN A 106 6.10 8.98 -10.29
C GLN A 106 7.58 8.84 -10.61
N LYS A 107 8.45 8.75 -9.59
CA LYS A 107 9.89 8.54 -9.78
C LYS A 107 10.18 7.23 -10.52
N ARG A 108 9.47 6.15 -10.21
CA ARG A 108 9.59 4.86 -10.89
C ARG A 108 9.19 4.95 -12.37
N LYS A 109 8.02 5.52 -12.64
CA LYS A 109 7.53 5.75 -14.01
C LYS A 109 8.46 6.65 -14.82
N TRP A 110 9.04 7.65 -14.18
CA TRP A 110 10.02 8.53 -14.82
C TRP A 110 11.28 7.74 -15.20
N GLY A 111 11.83 6.95 -14.26
CA GLY A 111 13.00 6.09 -14.53
C GLY A 111 12.76 5.12 -15.69
N GLU A 112 11.59 4.49 -15.75
CA GLU A 112 11.19 3.61 -16.85
C GLU A 112 11.07 4.35 -18.20
N THR A 113 10.51 5.57 -18.18
CA THR A 113 10.33 6.38 -19.39
C THR A 113 11.66 6.89 -19.92
N GLU A 114 12.58 7.29 -19.04
CA GLU A 114 13.92 7.75 -19.41
C GLU A 114 14.77 6.60 -19.96
N CYS A 115 14.71 5.41 -19.34
CA CYS A 115 15.32 4.20 -19.89
C CYS A 115 14.79 3.83 -21.28
N ARG A 116 13.48 4.02 -21.52
CA ARG A 116 12.87 3.70 -22.82
C ARG A 116 13.23 4.70 -23.93
N LYS A 117 13.55 5.96 -23.57
CA LYS A 117 13.99 6.99 -24.53
C LYS A 117 15.48 6.92 -24.83
N ASN A 118 16.31 6.61 -23.84
CA ASN A 118 17.76 6.47 -23.99
C ASN A 118 18.14 5.01 -24.25
N LEU A 119 17.76 4.49 -25.42
CA LEU A 119 18.07 3.13 -25.87
C LEU A 119 19.60 2.92 -26.00
N ILE A 120 20.25 2.68 -24.86
CA ILE A 120 21.51 1.97 -24.73
C ILE A 120 21.31 1.02 -23.55
N CYS A 121 20.47 0.02 -23.75
CA CYS A 121 20.72 -1.27 -23.09
C CYS A 121 21.88 -1.93 -23.87
N PRO A 122 22.86 -2.57 -23.21
CA PRO A 122 23.86 -3.37 -23.90
C PRO A 122 23.22 -4.51 -24.72
#